data_AF-A0A235G483-F1
#
_entry.id   AF-A0A235G483-F1
#
_cell.length_a   1.000
_cell.length_b   1.000
_cell.length_c   1.000
_cell.angle_alpha   90.00
_cell.angle_beta   90.00
_cell.angle_gamma   90.00
#
_symmetry.space_group_name_H-M   'P 1'
#
loop_
_entity.id
_entity.type
_entity.pdbx_description
1 polymer ?
#
loop_
_entity_poly.entity_id
_entity_poly.type
_entity_poly.pdbx_seq_one_letter_code
_entity_poly.pdbx_strand_id
1 'polypeptide(L)'
;MTGDLMSSALDAVTPEQSRTVLRTTDAGDFLMSDYLGGHSDGSDDGGFQAYLVGQKAPVLRPHYHEVDQFQVVLDGDGRLGRHAIGSGTVHYSDAYTVYGPIFADGPDGLSYFTLRLDPAVGLNYMPESRVKGETRAGEHFTCSVDEGGSETGELNLLARTRRGASAFGVALVPGVALSAEALRRCDGRGYVVVLSGTADLGGRSLPTGSLIPFETALALKGVTAQSEQVRLAVVAFSTQAD
;
A
#
# COMPACT_ATOMS: atom_id res chain seq x y z
N MET A 1 -2.31 -7.79 -40.58
CA MET A 1 -1.20 -8.51 -39.94
C MET A 1 -0.77 -7.69 -38.74
N THR A 2 -1.15 -8.19 -37.56
CA THR A 2 -0.46 -8.05 -36.27
C THR A 2 0.27 -6.72 -36.01
N GLY A 3 -0.49 -5.73 -35.54
CA GLY A 3 0.07 -4.69 -34.69
C GLY A 3 0.30 -5.31 -33.31
N ASP A 4 1.56 -5.57 -33.01
CA ASP A 4 2.03 -5.99 -31.70
C ASP A 4 1.76 -4.82 -30.74
N LEU A 5 0.66 -4.92 -29.99
CA LEU A 5 0.39 -4.05 -28.84
C LEU A 5 1.50 -4.35 -27.84
N MET A 6 2.56 -3.52 -27.85
CA MET A 6 3.55 -3.53 -26.80
C MET A 6 2.81 -3.48 -25.47
N SER A 7 2.82 -4.60 -24.77
CA SER A 7 2.46 -4.72 -23.37
C SER A 7 3.26 -3.64 -22.64
N SER A 8 2.62 -2.54 -22.24
CA SER A 8 3.21 -1.68 -21.22
C SER A 8 3.34 -2.57 -20.00
N ALA A 9 4.54 -3.07 -19.74
CA ALA A 9 4.83 -3.73 -18.49
C ALA A 9 4.34 -2.78 -17.39
N LEU A 10 3.48 -3.26 -16.49
CA LEU A 10 3.19 -2.52 -15.29
C LEU A 10 4.53 -2.08 -14.70
N ASP A 11 4.65 -0.81 -14.31
CA ASP A 11 5.87 -0.22 -13.75
C ASP A 11 6.11 -0.76 -12.33
N ALA A 12 6.24 -2.08 -12.23
CA ALA A 12 6.57 -2.77 -11.00
C ALA A 12 7.97 -2.35 -10.56
N VAL A 13 8.09 -2.01 -9.28
CA VAL A 13 9.31 -1.51 -8.66
C VAL A 13 9.75 -2.50 -7.59
N THR A 14 11.03 -2.87 -7.62
CA THR A 14 11.65 -3.73 -6.60
C THR A 14 12.36 -2.88 -5.54
N PRO A 15 12.63 -3.44 -4.34
CA PRO A 15 13.38 -2.71 -3.31
C PRO A 15 14.74 -2.18 -3.76
N GLU A 16 15.44 -2.92 -4.63
CA GLU A 16 16.75 -2.53 -5.17
C GLU A 16 16.69 -1.28 -6.06
N GLN A 17 15.52 -0.99 -6.64
CA GLN A 17 15.30 0.19 -7.47
C GLN A 17 14.94 1.43 -6.64
N SER A 18 14.59 1.23 -5.36
CA SER A 18 14.21 2.32 -4.48
C SER A 18 15.44 3.09 -3.98
N ARG A 19 15.27 4.39 -3.76
CA ARG A 19 16.30 5.24 -3.13
C ARG A 19 15.90 5.54 -1.71
N THR A 20 16.76 5.18 -0.75
CA THR A 20 16.51 5.43 0.67
C THR A 20 17.22 6.69 1.17
N VAL A 21 16.51 7.52 1.93
CA VAL A 21 17.08 8.66 2.66
C VAL A 21 16.67 8.62 4.13
N LEU A 22 17.56 9.04 5.02
CA LEU A 22 17.23 9.26 6.42
C LEU A 22 16.61 10.66 6.58
N ARG A 23 15.46 10.72 7.23
CA ARG A 23 14.78 11.95 7.62
C ARG A 23 14.66 12.00 9.14
N THR A 24 15.38 12.94 9.74
CA THR A 24 15.25 13.25 11.17
C THR A 24 14.22 14.35 11.36
N THR A 25 13.30 14.14 12.30
CA THR A 25 12.24 15.09 12.68
C THR A 25 12.16 15.22 14.19
N ASP A 26 11.37 16.16 14.70
CA ASP A 26 11.08 16.25 16.14
C ASP A 26 10.39 15.00 16.70
N ALA A 27 9.72 14.21 15.83
CA ALA A 27 9.11 12.95 16.21
C ALA A 27 10.10 11.77 16.24
N GLY A 28 11.32 11.97 15.71
CA GLY A 28 12.34 10.94 15.59
C GLY A 28 12.77 10.70 14.14
N ASP A 29 13.47 9.59 13.95
CA ASP A 29 14.07 9.19 12.68
C ASP A 29 13.14 8.32 11.83
N PHE A 30 13.14 8.58 10.53
CA PHE A 30 12.39 7.86 9.52
C PHE A 30 13.29 7.57 8.32
N LEU A 31 13.34 6.32 7.88
CA LEU A 31 13.93 5.94 6.60
C LEU A 31 12.84 6.04 5.53
N MET A 32 13.10 6.79 4.47
CA MET A 32 12.15 7.01 3.38
C MET A 32 12.72 6.40 2.11
N SER A 33 12.09 5.35 1.58
CA SER A 33 12.51 4.71 0.33
C SER A 33 11.48 5.00 -0.76
N ASP A 34 11.85 5.81 -1.75
CA ASP A 34 10.95 6.21 -2.83
C ASP A 34 10.86 5.12 -3.92
N TYR A 35 9.64 4.70 -4.27
CA TYR A 35 9.37 3.69 -5.31
C TYR A 35 8.75 4.33 -6.55
N LEU A 36 7.71 5.15 -6.36
CA LEU A 36 7.01 5.88 -7.43
C LEU A 36 6.72 7.30 -6.94
N GLY A 37 7.19 8.31 -7.68
CA GLY A 37 7.24 9.68 -7.18
C GLY A 37 8.16 9.82 -5.96
N GLY A 38 8.34 11.05 -5.47
CA GLY A 38 9.11 11.32 -4.25
C GLY A 38 8.19 11.57 -3.05
N HIS A 39 8.58 11.10 -1.86
CA HIS A 39 7.91 11.45 -0.59
C HIS A 39 7.97 12.96 -0.26
N SER A 40 8.88 13.70 -0.91
CA SER A 40 9.04 15.14 -0.84
C SER A 40 8.32 15.89 -1.96
N ASP A 41 7.73 15.17 -2.91
CA ASP A 41 7.22 15.73 -4.15
C ASP A 41 5.69 15.72 -4.10
N GLY A 42 5.12 16.92 -3.93
CA GLY A 42 3.71 17.15 -4.14
C GLY A 42 3.50 17.54 -5.60
N SER A 43 2.44 17.03 -6.24
CA SER A 43 2.11 17.43 -7.60
C SER A 43 0.60 17.48 -7.79
N ASP A 44 0.12 18.58 -8.36
CA ASP A 44 -1.29 18.76 -8.70
C ASP A 44 -1.70 17.98 -9.97
N ASP A 45 -0.72 17.46 -10.71
CA ASP A 45 -0.94 16.69 -11.95
C ASP A 45 -1.45 15.25 -11.70
N GLY A 46 -1.61 14.87 -10.43
CA GLY A 46 -2.00 13.52 -10.00
C GLY A 46 -0.93 12.47 -10.30
N GLY A 47 -1.20 11.22 -9.95
CA GLY A 47 -0.37 10.07 -10.29
C GLY A 47 0.05 9.21 -9.09
N PHE A 48 0.47 7.99 -9.39
CA PHE A 48 0.88 7.05 -8.35
C PHE A 48 2.05 7.60 -7.52
N GLN A 49 1.85 7.71 -6.20
CA GLN A 49 2.89 7.98 -5.22
C GLN A 49 3.01 6.77 -4.29
N ALA A 50 4.21 6.19 -4.21
CA ALA A 50 4.51 5.07 -3.34
C ALA A 50 5.90 5.20 -2.75
N TYR A 51 5.99 5.11 -1.42
CA TYR A 51 7.25 5.07 -0.70
C TYR A 51 7.14 4.19 0.54
N LEU A 52 8.23 3.52 0.90
CA LEU A 52 8.34 2.74 2.12
C LEU A 52 8.85 3.64 3.24
N VAL A 53 8.13 3.65 4.37
CA VAL A 53 8.53 4.34 5.59
C VAL A 53 9.07 3.32 6.56
N GLY A 54 10.35 3.44 6.93
CA GLY A 54 10.95 2.77 8.08
C GLY A 54 10.90 3.69 9.29
N GLN A 55 9.83 3.62 10.08
CA GLN A 55 9.63 4.37 11.31
C GLN A 55 10.57 3.82 12.40
N LYS A 56 11.60 4.58 12.78
CA LYS A 56 12.45 4.29 13.94
C LYS A 56 11.98 4.98 15.21
N ALA A 57 11.14 6.00 15.06
CA ALA A 57 10.44 6.64 16.17
C ALA A 57 9.50 5.64 16.88
N PRO A 58 9.48 5.62 18.23
CA PRO A 58 8.57 4.72 18.97
C PRO A 58 7.09 5.09 18.76
N VAL A 59 6.81 6.36 18.47
CA VAL A 59 5.44 6.87 18.27
C VAL A 59 5.39 7.86 17.12
N LEU A 60 4.51 7.60 16.15
CA LEU A 60 4.02 8.61 15.22
C LEU A 60 2.68 9.14 15.76
N ARG A 61 2.64 10.43 16.11
CA ARG A 61 1.48 11.07 16.74
C ARG A 61 0.25 11.06 15.83
N PRO A 62 -0.97 11.25 16.37
CA PRO A 62 -2.16 11.35 15.54
C PRO A 62 -2.04 12.47 14.50
N HIS A 63 -2.47 12.18 13.27
CA HIS A 63 -2.36 13.10 12.15
C HIS A 63 -3.40 12.79 11.07
N TYR A 64 -3.50 13.66 10.07
CA TYR A 64 -4.24 13.42 8.83
C TYR A 64 -3.38 13.77 7.61
N HIS A 65 -3.85 13.34 6.43
CA HIS A 65 -3.29 13.71 5.13
C HIS A 65 -4.34 14.40 4.27
N GLU A 66 -3.93 15.19 3.29
CA GLU A 66 -4.83 15.97 2.42
C GLU A 66 -5.41 15.15 1.27
N VAL A 67 -4.94 13.90 1.13
CA VAL A 67 -5.33 12.93 0.10
C VAL A 67 -5.64 11.59 0.77
N ASP A 68 -6.43 10.78 0.07
CA ASP A 68 -6.69 9.39 0.44
C ASP A 68 -5.39 8.60 0.50
N GLN A 69 -5.27 7.72 1.48
CA GLN A 69 -4.04 6.98 1.70
C GLN A 69 -4.29 5.55 2.16
N PHE A 70 -3.56 4.62 1.54
CA PHE A 70 -3.31 3.32 2.12
C PHE A 70 -1.94 3.28 2.80
N GLN A 71 -1.88 2.57 3.92
CA GLN A 71 -0.64 2.07 4.52
C GLN A 71 -0.65 0.55 4.51
N VAL A 72 0.44 -0.06 4.06
CA VAL A 72 0.61 -1.53 4.07
C VAL A 72 1.88 -1.88 4.83
N VAL A 73 1.73 -2.50 5.99
CA VAL A 73 2.86 -2.90 6.84
C VAL A 73 3.58 -4.08 6.20
N LEU A 74 4.87 -3.89 5.96
CA LEU A 74 5.77 -4.89 5.39
C LEU A 74 6.50 -5.67 6.49
N ASP A 75 6.96 -4.98 7.53
CA ASP A 75 7.78 -5.56 8.58
C ASP A 75 7.64 -4.82 9.92
N GLY A 76 7.99 -5.50 11.01
CA GLY A 76 7.86 -5.04 12.39
C GLY A 76 6.47 -5.24 12.98
N ASP A 77 6.37 -5.00 14.28
CA ASP A 77 5.15 -5.13 15.09
C ASP A 77 4.86 -3.84 15.85
N GLY A 78 3.58 -3.58 16.08
CA GLY A 78 3.16 -2.36 16.74
C GLY A 78 1.66 -2.23 16.92
N ARG A 79 1.21 -0.98 17.06
CA ARG A 79 -0.22 -0.66 17.18
C ARG A 79 -0.61 0.59 16.41
N LEU A 80 -1.75 0.55 15.73
CA LEU A 80 -2.45 1.73 15.23
C LEU A 80 -3.64 2.04 16.15
N GLY A 81 -3.48 3.05 16.99
CA GLY A 81 -4.41 3.38 18.06
C GLY A 81 -4.56 2.21 19.03
N ARG A 82 -5.65 1.46 18.90
CA ARG A 82 -5.95 0.26 19.70
C ARG A 82 -5.74 -1.06 18.94
N HIS A 83 -5.54 -1.01 17.63
CA HIS A 83 -5.38 -2.19 16.78
C HIS A 83 -3.93 -2.63 16.79
N ALA A 84 -3.67 -3.91 17.06
CA ALA A 84 -2.36 -4.49 16.80
C ALA A 84 -2.10 -4.50 15.29
N ILE A 85 -0.88 -4.19 14.89
CA ILE A 85 -0.44 -4.18 13.49
C ILE A 85 0.89 -4.91 13.38
N GLY A 86 1.10 -5.55 12.24
CA GLY A 86 2.32 -6.23 11.86
C GLY A 86 2.32 -6.53 10.36
N SER A 87 3.29 -7.30 9.88
CA SER A 87 3.40 -7.63 8.44
C SER A 87 2.07 -8.10 7.84
N GLY A 88 1.69 -7.53 6.68
CA GLY A 88 0.42 -7.80 6.00
C GLY A 88 -0.78 -7.02 6.53
N THR A 89 -0.60 -6.15 7.53
CA THR A 89 -1.65 -5.21 7.95
C THR A 89 -1.84 -4.12 6.90
N VAL A 90 -3.09 -3.89 6.50
CA VAL A 90 -3.50 -2.79 5.61
C VAL A 90 -4.34 -1.81 6.42
N HIS A 91 -4.00 -0.54 6.32
CA HIS A 91 -4.81 0.57 6.82
C HIS A 91 -5.19 1.49 5.66
N TYR A 92 -6.43 1.96 5.64
CA TYR A 92 -6.91 2.99 4.73
C TYR A 92 -7.50 4.14 5.53
N SER A 93 -7.34 5.36 5.03
CA SER A 93 -8.01 6.56 5.53
C SER A 93 -8.39 7.48 4.36
N ASP A 94 -9.62 7.98 4.38
CA ASP A 94 -10.04 9.11 3.55
C ASP A 94 -9.16 10.34 3.84
N ALA A 95 -9.03 11.22 2.85
CA ALA A 95 -8.46 12.54 2.99
C ALA A 95 -9.07 13.30 4.19
N TYR A 96 -8.23 14.04 4.90
CA TYR A 96 -8.56 14.85 6.08
C TYR A 96 -9.12 14.09 7.29
N THR A 97 -9.07 12.76 7.27
CA THR A 97 -9.49 11.94 8.41
C THR A 97 -8.32 11.73 9.37
N VAL A 98 -8.55 12.01 10.65
CA VAL A 98 -7.52 11.85 11.69
C VAL A 98 -7.45 10.39 12.12
N TYR A 99 -6.24 9.83 12.11
CA TYR A 99 -5.97 8.47 12.60
C TYR A 99 -4.69 8.44 13.45
N GLY A 100 -4.33 7.24 13.90
CA GLY A 100 -3.21 7.01 14.81
C GLY A 100 -3.59 7.23 16.29
N PRO A 101 -2.60 7.31 17.20
CA PRO A 101 -1.17 7.24 16.93
C PRO A 101 -0.70 5.88 16.41
N ILE A 102 0.47 5.82 15.78
CA ILE A 102 1.14 4.57 15.39
C ILE A 102 2.30 4.33 16.35
N PHE A 103 2.28 3.20 17.05
CA PHE A 103 3.31 2.77 17.97
C PHE A 103 4.13 1.65 17.33
N ALA A 104 5.46 1.74 17.42
CA ALA A 104 6.35 0.62 17.15
C ALA A 104 6.71 -0.06 18.47
N ASP A 105 6.49 -1.38 18.56
CA ASP A 105 6.67 -2.11 19.83
C ASP A 105 8.12 -2.57 20.05
N GLY A 106 8.92 -2.65 18.96
CA GLY A 106 10.31 -3.13 18.98
C GLY A 106 11.36 -2.10 18.53
N PRO A 107 12.65 -2.33 18.84
CA PRO A 107 13.75 -1.42 18.48
C PRO A 107 14.00 -1.33 16.97
N ASP A 108 13.60 -2.34 16.21
CA ASP A 108 13.72 -2.35 14.75
C ASP A 108 12.69 -1.42 14.08
N GLY A 109 11.67 -1.00 14.82
CA GLY A 109 10.65 -0.07 14.35
C GLY A 109 9.54 -0.75 13.55
N LEU A 110 8.91 0.02 12.66
CA LEU A 110 7.90 -0.46 11.71
C LEU A 110 8.30 -0.06 10.29
N SER A 111 8.08 -0.96 9.33
CA SER A 111 8.22 -0.66 7.91
C SER A 111 6.88 -0.78 7.21
N TYR A 112 6.38 0.29 6.60
CA TYR A 112 5.10 0.28 5.90
C TYR A 112 5.13 1.13 4.64
N PHE A 113 4.52 0.63 3.57
CA PHE A 113 4.28 1.41 2.37
C PHE A 113 3.26 2.49 2.66
N THR A 114 3.49 3.70 2.15
CA THR A 114 2.50 4.75 2.01
C THR A 114 2.14 4.88 0.53
N LEU A 115 0.85 4.77 0.21
CA LEU A 115 0.34 4.62 -1.15
C LEU A 115 -0.77 5.63 -1.39
N ARG A 116 -0.71 6.38 -2.51
CA ARG A 116 -1.64 7.46 -2.85
C ARG A 116 -1.79 7.60 -4.38
N LEU A 117 -2.98 7.98 -4.85
CA LEU A 117 -3.18 8.33 -6.27
C LEU A 117 -2.92 9.81 -6.58
N ASP A 118 -2.89 10.64 -5.54
CA ASP A 118 -2.60 12.06 -5.63
C ASP A 118 -1.34 12.36 -4.79
N PRO A 119 -0.22 12.75 -5.42
CA PRO A 119 1.02 12.98 -4.69
C PRO A 119 0.89 14.15 -3.72
N ALA A 120 1.16 13.88 -2.45
CA ALA A 120 1.07 14.87 -1.38
C ALA A 120 2.33 14.82 -0.50
N VAL A 121 2.56 15.89 0.25
CA VAL A 121 3.74 15.98 1.13
C VAL A 121 3.34 16.07 2.59
N GLY A 122 4.12 15.37 3.41
CA GLY A 122 4.02 15.48 4.86
C GLY A 122 2.70 14.95 5.45
N LEU A 123 2.45 15.42 6.66
CA LEU A 123 1.34 15.03 7.52
C LEU A 123 0.96 16.21 8.40
N ASN A 124 -0.28 16.24 8.83
CA ASN A 124 -0.85 17.30 9.65
C ASN A 124 -1.08 16.79 11.08
N TYR A 125 -0.16 17.08 12.00
CA TYR A 125 -0.24 16.61 13.39
C TYR A 125 -1.39 17.23 14.19
N MET A 126 -1.97 16.43 15.08
CA MET A 126 -3.01 16.86 16.01
C MET A 126 -2.44 16.98 17.45
N PRO A 127 -2.90 17.99 18.23
CA PRO A 127 -4.03 18.89 17.95
C PRO A 127 -3.66 20.18 17.17
N GLU A 128 -2.40 20.39 16.82
CA GLU A 128 -1.90 21.66 16.26
C GLU A 128 -2.61 22.06 14.96
N SER A 129 -2.92 21.09 14.09
CA SER A 129 -3.61 21.34 12.83
C SER A 129 -5.12 21.60 12.95
N ARG A 130 -5.71 21.60 14.16
CA ARG A 130 -7.14 21.97 14.35
C ARG A 130 -7.44 23.38 13.85
N VAL A 131 -6.47 24.29 13.93
CA VAL A 131 -6.61 25.69 13.49
C VAL A 131 -6.86 25.83 11.99
N LYS A 132 -6.50 24.82 11.19
CA LYS A 132 -6.77 24.79 9.75
C LYS A 132 -8.25 24.54 9.43
N GLY A 133 -8.98 23.88 10.34
CA GLY A 133 -10.41 23.60 10.16
C GLY A 133 -10.74 22.56 9.08
N GLU A 134 -9.75 21.80 8.62
CA GLU A 134 -9.87 20.92 7.44
C GLU A 134 -10.26 19.49 7.79
N THR A 135 -10.16 19.06 9.05
CA THR A 135 -10.43 17.67 9.45
C THR A 135 -11.88 17.27 9.18
N ARG A 136 -12.08 16.05 8.67
CA ARG A 136 -13.40 15.50 8.34
C ARG A 136 -13.65 14.20 9.10
N ALA A 137 -14.92 13.85 9.24
CA ALA A 137 -15.34 12.53 9.71
C ALA A 137 -15.42 11.56 8.52
N GLY A 138 -14.30 11.31 7.85
CA GLY A 138 -14.21 10.34 6.76
C GLY A 138 -14.10 8.90 7.26
N GLU A 139 -14.14 7.98 6.32
CA GLU A 139 -14.02 6.55 6.58
C GLU A 139 -12.55 6.14 6.68
N HIS A 140 -12.31 5.12 7.49
CA HIS A 140 -11.02 4.46 7.58
C HIS A 140 -11.25 3.00 8.00
N PHE A 141 -10.30 2.12 7.69
CA PHE A 141 -10.33 0.74 8.18
C PHE A 141 -8.91 0.22 8.43
N THR A 142 -8.82 -0.84 9.23
CA THR A 142 -7.58 -1.61 9.43
C THR A 142 -7.94 -3.09 9.34
N CYS A 143 -7.26 -3.84 8.48
CA CYS A 143 -7.45 -5.27 8.27
C CYS A 143 -6.10 -5.96 8.04
N SER A 144 -6.07 -7.29 8.05
CA SER A 144 -4.84 -8.06 7.87
C SER A 144 -5.01 -9.10 6.76
N VAL A 145 -3.97 -9.26 5.95
CA VAL A 145 -3.92 -10.30 4.91
C VAL A 145 -3.65 -11.64 5.56
N ASP A 146 -4.55 -12.60 5.32
CA ASP A 146 -4.41 -13.97 5.84
C ASP A 146 -3.14 -14.67 5.32
N GLU A 147 -2.67 -15.66 6.08
CA GLU A 147 -1.52 -16.51 5.72
C GLU A 147 -1.91 -17.67 4.77
N GLY A 148 -3.21 -17.96 4.66
CA GLY A 148 -3.72 -19.17 3.98
C GLY A 148 -3.50 -19.16 2.46
N GLY A 149 -2.87 -20.22 1.95
CA GLY A 149 -2.66 -20.46 0.52
C GLY A 149 -3.95 -20.60 -0.27
N SER A 150 -3.99 -19.97 -1.45
CA SER A 150 -5.02 -20.01 -2.46
C SER A 150 -4.51 -20.78 -3.68
N GLU A 151 -5.17 -21.90 -3.97
CA GLU A 151 -4.90 -22.72 -5.16
C GLU A 151 -5.64 -22.20 -6.41
N THR A 152 -6.55 -21.25 -6.24
CA THR A 152 -7.42 -20.73 -7.30
C THR A 152 -7.03 -19.33 -7.77
N GLY A 153 -6.18 -18.64 -7.00
CA GLY A 153 -5.83 -17.24 -7.26
C GLY A 153 -6.99 -16.27 -7.04
N GLU A 154 -8.00 -16.67 -6.26
CA GLU A 154 -9.10 -15.80 -5.84
C GLU A 154 -8.61 -14.73 -4.85
N LEU A 155 -9.17 -13.52 -4.96
CA LEU A 155 -8.93 -12.42 -4.03
C LEU A 155 -9.90 -12.50 -2.85
N ASN A 156 -9.38 -12.51 -1.62
CA ASN A 156 -10.20 -12.39 -0.42
C ASN A 156 -10.46 -10.91 -0.12
N LEU A 157 -11.72 -10.46 -0.16
CA LEU A 157 -12.08 -9.09 0.24
C LEU A 157 -11.99 -8.95 1.77
N LEU A 158 -11.06 -8.12 2.23
CA LEU A 158 -10.82 -7.92 3.66
C LEU A 158 -11.62 -6.75 4.23
N ALA A 159 -11.68 -5.65 3.47
CA ALA A 159 -12.40 -4.45 3.86
C ALA A 159 -12.77 -3.61 2.63
N ARG A 160 -13.86 -2.84 2.75
CA ARG A 160 -14.31 -1.86 1.76
C ARG A 160 -15.04 -0.71 2.46
N THR A 161 -14.74 0.53 2.07
CA THR A 161 -15.51 1.72 2.51
C THR A 161 -16.80 1.88 1.71
N ARG A 162 -17.71 2.75 2.15
CA ARG A 162 -18.95 3.02 1.40
C ARG A 162 -18.66 3.69 0.06
N ARG A 163 -17.59 4.49 -0.03
CA ARG A 163 -17.12 5.13 -1.28
C ARG A 163 -16.43 4.15 -2.24
N GLY A 164 -15.96 3.00 -1.73
CA GLY A 164 -15.47 1.90 -2.56
C GLY A 164 -13.97 1.65 -2.51
N ALA A 165 -13.21 2.41 -1.70
CA ALA A 165 -11.83 2.04 -1.39
C ALA A 165 -11.82 0.65 -0.73
N SER A 166 -10.96 -0.25 -1.19
CA SER A 166 -10.98 -1.66 -0.81
C SER A 166 -9.60 -2.28 -0.67
N ALA A 167 -9.51 -3.26 0.22
CA ALA A 167 -8.32 -4.06 0.44
C ALA A 167 -8.66 -5.54 0.27
N PHE A 168 -7.80 -6.25 -0.45
CA PHE A 168 -7.87 -7.68 -0.68
C PHE A 168 -6.56 -8.35 -0.27
N GLY A 169 -6.67 -9.60 0.18
CA GLY A 169 -5.55 -10.48 0.43
C GLY A 169 -5.56 -11.68 -0.50
N VAL A 170 -4.39 -12.17 -0.87
CA VAL A 170 -4.23 -13.44 -1.57
C VAL A 170 -2.85 -14.03 -1.26
N ALA A 171 -2.80 -15.34 -1.06
CA ALA A 171 -1.53 -16.06 -0.99
C ALA A 171 -1.48 -17.09 -2.11
N LEU A 172 -0.69 -16.88 -3.16
CA LEU A 172 -0.60 -17.77 -4.31
C LEU A 172 0.36 -18.91 -4.01
N VAL A 173 -0.04 -20.16 -4.26
CA VAL A 173 0.90 -21.30 -4.28
C VAL A 173 1.63 -21.39 -5.62
N PRO A 174 2.80 -22.05 -5.70
CA PRO A 174 3.58 -22.14 -6.93
C PRO A 174 2.76 -22.59 -8.16
N GLY A 175 2.94 -21.88 -9.28
CA GLY A 175 2.24 -22.15 -10.54
C GLY A 175 0.82 -21.58 -10.63
N VAL A 176 0.28 -21.01 -9.55
CA VAL A 176 -1.04 -20.36 -9.56
C VAL A 176 -0.90 -18.88 -9.88
N ALA A 177 -1.78 -18.41 -10.77
CA ALA A 177 -1.90 -17.02 -11.17
C ALA A 177 -3.14 -16.36 -10.54
N LEU A 178 -3.15 -15.04 -10.44
CA LEU A 178 -4.37 -14.30 -10.08
C LEU A 178 -5.51 -14.60 -11.06
N SER A 179 -6.67 -14.95 -10.51
CA SER A 179 -7.90 -15.26 -11.26
C SER A 179 -8.41 -14.00 -11.97
N ALA A 180 -8.60 -14.08 -13.29
CA ALA A 180 -9.17 -12.98 -14.06
C ALA A 180 -10.61 -12.66 -13.63
N GLU A 181 -11.35 -13.64 -13.10
CA GLU A 181 -12.68 -13.40 -12.52
C GLU A 181 -12.58 -12.64 -11.21
N ALA A 182 -11.64 -13.03 -10.33
CA ALA A 182 -11.41 -12.32 -9.07
C ALA A 182 -10.96 -10.88 -9.31
N LEU A 183 -10.07 -10.64 -10.29
CA LEU A 183 -9.60 -9.30 -10.67
C LEU A 183 -10.76 -8.40 -11.14
N ARG A 184 -11.81 -8.93 -11.77
CA ARG A 184 -13.00 -8.15 -12.17
C ARG A 184 -13.83 -7.66 -10.99
N ARG A 185 -13.63 -8.20 -9.79
CA ARG A 185 -14.31 -7.76 -8.55
C ARG A 185 -13.55 -6.64 -7.83
N CYS A 186 -12.32 -6.36 -8.28
CA CYS A 186 -11.49 -5.28 -7.79
C CYS A 186 -11.64 -4.07 -8.72
N ASP A 187 -12.53 -3.15 -8.35
CA ASP A 187 -12.78 -1.93 -9.09
C ASP A 187 -11.76 -0.85 -8.74
N GLY A 188 -11.38 -0.05 -9.74
CA GLY A 188 -10.53 1.11 -9.57
C GLY A 188 -9.05 0.86 -9.82
N ARG A 189 -8.28 1.89 -9.49
CA ARG A 189 -6.82 1.95 -9.59
C ARG A 189 -6.20 1.70 -8.22
N GLY A 190 -4.97 1.22 -8.19
CA GLY A 190 -4.27 1.05 -6.92
C GLY A 190 -2.97 0.30 -7.06
N TYR A 191 -2.70 -0.56 -6.07
CA TYR A 191 -1.39 -1.18 -5.89
C TYR A 191 -1.49 -2.64 -5.47
N VAL A 192 -0.52 -3.42 -5.90
CA VAL A 192 -0.16 -4.69 -5.27
C VAL A 192 1.13 -4.49 -4.49
N VAL A 193 1.19 -5.03 -3.28
CA VAL A 193 2.42 -5.13 -2.47
C VAL A 193 2.75 -6.61 -2.26
N VAL A 194 3.98 -7.00 -2.57
CA VAL A 194 4.50 -8.35 -2.27
C VAL A 194 4.92 -8.39 -0.80
N LEU A 195 4.12 -9.06 0.03
CA LEU A 195 4.31 -9.13 1.48
C LEU A 195 5.30 -10.22 1.90
N SER A 196 5.33 -11.33 1.17
CA SER A 196 6.27 -12.43 1.39
C SER A 196 6.47 -13.25 0.11
N GLY A 197 7.59 -13.96 0.04
CA GLY A 197 7.97 -14.77 -1.12
C GLY A 197 8.39 -13.91 -2.32
N THR A 198 8.31 -14.51 -3.51
CA THR A 198 8.69 -13.87 -4.79
C THR A 198 7.62 -14.07 -5.86
N ALA A 199 6.96 -12.97 -6.26
CA ALA A 199 6.01 -12.97 -7.36
C ALA A 199 6.73 -12.94 -8.73
N ASP A 200 6.07 -13.46 -9.76
CA ASP A 200 6.45 -13.22 -11.15
C ASP A 200 5.38 -12.41 -11.86
N LEU A 201 5.83 -11.43 -12.66
CA LEU A 201 4.98 -10.76 -13.62
C LEU A 201 5.72 -10.65 -14.96
N GLY A 202 5.29 -11.45 -15.93
CA GLY A 202 5.87 -11.43 -17.28
C GLY A 202 7.35 -11.83 -17.30
N GLY A 203 7.75 -12.79 -16.45
CA GLY A 203 9.14 -13.23 -16.33
C GLY A 203 10.02 -12.35 -15.43
N ARG A 204 9.48 -11.24 -14.89
CA ARG A 204 10.18 -10.40 -13.91
C ARG A 204 9.93 -10.94 -12.50
N SER A 205 11.02 -11.26 -11.81
CA SER A 205 11.01 -11.63 -10.39
C SER A 205 10.79 -10.39 -9.50
N LEU A 206 9.78 -10.45 -8.65
CA LEU A 206 9.34 -9.39 -7.75
C LEU A 206 9.40 -9.92 -6.30
N PRO A 207 10.54 -9.73 -5.61
CA PRO A 207 10.70 -10.24 -4.25
C PRO A 207 9.80 -9.49 -3.24
N THR A 208 9.81 -9.95 -2.00
CA THR A 208 9.17 -9.25 -0.88
C THR A 208 9.57 -7.77 -0.83
N GLY A 209 8.60 -6.90 -0.61
CA GLY A 209 8.76 -5.45 -0.70
C GLY A 209 8.65 -4.90 -2.12
N SER A 210 8.44 -5.73 -3.15
CA SER A 210 8.06 -5.21 -4.48
C SER A 210 6.65 -4.63 -4.50
N LEU A 211 6.44 -3.68 -5.40
CA LEU A 211 5.17 -2.99 -5.58
C LEU A 211 4.80 -2.93 -7.07
N ILE A 212 3.51 -3.09 -7.37
CA ILE A 212 2.97 -3.02 -8.74
C ILE A 212 1.81 -2.00 -8.75
N PRO A 213 1.95 -0.82 -9.36
CA PRO A 213 0.82 0.07 -9.57
C PRO A 213 -0.08 -0.52 -10.67
N PHE A 214 -1.38 -0.28 -10.59
CA PHE A 214 -2.32 -0.68 -11.66
C PHE A 214 -3.40 0.37 -11.90
N GLU A 215 -3.66 0.62 -13.18
CA GLU A 215 -4.80 1.42 -13.64
C GLU A 215 -6.12 0.64 -13.57
N THR A 216 -6.05 -0.67 -13.82
CA THR A 216 -7.18 -1.58 -13.66
C THR A 216 -6.65 -2.90 -13.11
N ALA A 217 -7.39 -3.54 -12.21
CA ALA A 217 -6.94 -4.80 -11.63
C ALA A 217 -6.72 -5.91 -12.67
N LEU A 218 -7.41 -5.86 -13.82
CA LEU A 218 -7.19 -6.81 -14.93
C LEU A 218 -5.76 -6.76 -15.50
N ALA A 219 -5.03 -5.65 -15.34
CA ALA A 219 -3.62 -5.56 -15.73
C ALA A 219 -2.73 -6.50 -14.89
N LEU A 220 -3.18 -6.92 -13.71
CA LEU A 220 -2.49 -7.87 -12.84
C LEU A 220 -2.64 -9.32 -13.31
N LYS A 221 -3.35 -9.56 -14.41
CA LYS A 221 -3.44 -10.91 -15.00
C LYS A 221 -2.03 -11.39 -15.35
N GLY A 222 -1.67 -12.54 -14.78
CA GLY A 222 -0.34 -13.14 -14.98
C GLY A 222 0.64 -12.87 -13.84
N VAL A 223 0.25 -12.15 -12.78
CA VAL A 223 0.96 -12.23 -11.51
C VAL A 223 0.84 -13.66 -10.98
N THR A 224 1.96 -14.32 -10.75
CA THR A 224 2.03 -15.72 -10.28
C THR A 224 3.02 -15.89 -9.13
N ALA A 225 2.93 -17.01 -8.42
CA ALA A 225 3.99 -17.51 -7.55
C ALA A 225 4.89 -18.50 -8.33
N GLN A 226 6.22 -18.33 -8.30
CA GLN A 226 7.13 -19.21 -9.05
C GLN A 226 7.48 -20.49 -8.30
N SER A 227 8.29 -20.38 -7.25
CA SER A 227 8.94 -21.51 -6.56
C SER A 227 8.45 -21.74 -5.14
N GLU A 228 7.87 -20.70 -4.53
CA GLU A 228 7.34 -20.71 -3.17
C GLU A 228 6.01 -19.97 -3.11
N GLN A 229 5.31 -20.08 -1.98
CA GLN A 229 4.08 -19.31 -1.77
C GLN A 229 4.39 -17.81 -1.72
N VAL A 230 3.56 -17.02 -2.38
CA VAL A 230 3.64 -15.55 -2.38
C VAL A 230 2.43 -14.97 -1.70
N ARG A 231 2.62 -14.04 -0.77
CA ARG A 231 1.53 -13.26 -0.18
C ARG A 231 1.49 -11.87 -0.77
N LEU A 232 0.29 -11.44 -1.17
CA LEU A 232 0.04 -10.14 -1.77
C LEU A 232 -1.05 -9.40 -1.00
N ALA A 233 -0.83 -8.11 -0.75
CA ALA A 233 -1.91 -7.17 -0.51
C ALA A 233 -2.29 -6.51 -1.84
N VAL A 234 -3.58 -6.46 -2.16
CA VAL A 234 -4.10 -5.70 -3.30
C VAL A 234 -5.01 -4.61 -2.74
N VAL A 235 -4.67 -3.35 -2.98
CA VAL A 235 -5.46 -2.20 -2.53
C VAL A 235 -5.94 -1.41 -3.73
N ALA A 236 -7.20 -0.99 -3.70
CA ALA A 236 -7.81 -0.19 -4.75
C ALA A 236 -8.51 1.02 -4.12
N PHE A 237 -8.29 2.19 -4.70
CA PHE A 237 -8.93 3.43 -4.28
C PHE A 237 -10.36 3.54 -4.84
N SER A 238 -11.16 4.39 -4.21
CA SER A 238 -12.49 4.74 -4.70
C SER A 238 -12.44 5.21 -6.14
N THR A 239 -13.40 4.74 -6.96
CA THR A 239 -13.67 5.27 -8.29
C THR A 239 -14.75 6.35 -8.29
N GLN A 240 -15.40 6.57 -7.14
CA GLN A 240 -16.40 7.61 -6.97
C GLN A 240 -15.69 8.92 -6.62
N ALA A 241 -15.92 9.95 -7.43
CA ALA A 241 -15.50 11.31 -7.11
C ALA A 241 -16.25 11.82 -5.85
N ASP A 242 -15.58 12.68 -5.09
CA ASP A 242 -16.09 13.30 -3.87
C ASP A 242 -17.32 14.20 -4.07
#